data_AF-A0A8T5DJZ7-F1
#
_entry.id   AF-A0A8T5DJZ7-F1
#
_cell.length_a   1.000
_cell.length_b   1.000
_cell.length_c   1.000
_cell.angle_alpha   90.00
_cell.angle_beta   90.00
_cell.angle_gamma   90.00
#
_symmetry.space_group_name_H-M   'P 1'
#
loop_
_entity.id
_entity.type
_entity.pdbx_description
1 polymer ?
#
loop_
_entity_poly.entity_id
_entity_poly.type
_entity_poly.pdbx_seq_one_letter_code
_entity_poly.pdbx_strand_id
1 'polypeptide(L)' 'MENTYTVYWLDGKKEIVKGTSISDSFRKAGLGGGALRAVDFYAENSDNDYVWNKQKHNWEKNYEKNIS' A
#
# COMPACT_ATOMS: atom_id res chain seq x y z
N MET A 1 7.79 15.58 11.32
CA MET A 1 8.09 15.10 9.97
C MET A 1 6.95 14.19 9.53
N GLU A 2 6.64 14.16 8.24
CA GLU A 2 5.65 13.21 7.70
C GLU A 2 6.34 11.98 7.16
N ASN A 3 5.73 10.81 7.40
CA ASN A 3 6.12 9.53 6.85
C ASN A 3 5.34 9.29 5.56
N THR A 4 5.94 8.50 4.67
CA THR A 4 5.29 8.03 3.45
C THR A 4 4.90 6.57 3.66
N TYR A 5 3.71 6.19 3.19
CA TYR A 5 3.24 4.82 3.21
C TYR A 5 2.70 4.45 1.84
N THR A 6 2.92 3.21 1.42
CA THR A 6 2.30 2.63 0.22
C THR A 6 1.17 1.71 0.66
N VAL A 7 -0.03 1.96 0.15
CA VAL A 7 -1.25 1.20 0.42
C VAL A 7 -1.48 0.25 -0.74
N TYR A 8 -1.65 -1.03 -0.45
CA TYR A 8 -1.94 -2.07 -1.41
C TYR A 8 -3.40 -2.48 -1.26
N TRP A 9 -4.16 -2.30 -2.33
CA TRP A 9 -5.61 -2.54 -2.34
C TRP A 9 -5.93 -3.97 -2.82
N LEU A 10 -7.05 -4.52 -2.37
CA LEU A 10 -7.54 -5.85 -2.78
C LEU A 10 -7.88 -5.96 -4.28
N ASP A 11 -7.96 -4.85 -5.00
CA ASP A 11 -8.19 -4.81 -6.44
C ASP A 11 -6.90 -4.71 -7.27
N GLY A 12 -5.74 -4.75 -6.61
CA GLY A 12 -4.43 -4.64 -7.25
C GLY A 12 -3.96 -3.21 -7.52
N LYS A 13 -4.70 -2.19 -7.07
CA LYS A 13 -4.20 -0.82 -7.07
C LYS A 13 -3.18 -0.61 -5.96
N LYS A 14 -2.30 0.37 -6.15
CA LYS A 14 -1.47 0.91 -5.08
C LYS A 14 -1.56 2.42 -5.04
N GLU A 15 -1.48 2.98 -3.85
CA GLU A 15 -1.52 4.42 -3.63
C GLU A 15 -0.47 4.83 -2.59
N ILE A 16 0.12 6.01 -2.76
CA ILE A 16 1.04 6.58 -1.79
C ILE A 16 0.29 7.61 -0.94
N VAL A 17 0.28 7.39 0.38
CA VAL A 17 -0.32 8.30 1.36
C VAL A 17 0.75 8.86 2.29
N LYS A 18 0.49 10.03 2.87
CA LYS A 18 1.43 10.73 3.75
C LYS A 18 0.77 11.18 5.04
N GLY A 19 1.49 11.07 6.14
CA GLY A 19 1.01 11.49 7.45
C GLY A 19 2.06 11.27 8.54
N THR A 20 1.79 11.74 9.75
CA THR A 20 2.68 11.51 10.89
C THR A 20 2.65 10.07 11.41
N SER A 21 1.62 9.32 11.01
CA SER A 21 1.41 7.88 11.26
C SER A 21 0.54 7.31 10.13
N ILE A 22 0.43 5.98 10.03
CA ILE A 22 -0.46 5.34 9.06
C ILE A 22 -1.92 5.79 9.25
N SER A 23 -2.40 5.88 10.50
CA SER A 23 -3.76 6.34 10.81
C SER A 23 -4.01 7.79 10.40
N ASP A 24 -3.04 8.69 10.63
CA ASP A 24 -3.12 10.08 10.16
C ASP A 24 -3.11 10.15 8.63
N SER A 25 -2.29 9.31 7.99
CA SER A 25 -2.20 9.27 6.53
C SER A 25 -3.49 8.80 5.88
N PHE A 26 -4.16 7.79 6.44
CA PHE A 26 -5.47 7.32 5.99
C PHE A 26 -6.53 8.40 6.17
N ARG A 27 -6.55 9.07 7.33
CA ARG A 27 -7.46 10.18 7.60
C ARG A 27 -7.27 11.32 6.59
N LYS A 28 -6.02 11.73 6.31
CA LYS A 28 -5.68 12.78 5.35
C LYS A 28 -6.05 12.41 3.91
N ALA A 29 -5.89 11.15 3.54
CA ALA A 29 -6.28 10.61 2.24
C ALA A 29 -7.80 10.37 2.11
N GLY A 30 -8.61 10.67 3.14
CA GLY A 30 -10.06 10.47 3.11
C GLY A 30 -10.49 9.00 3.21
N LEU A 31 -9.59 8.11 3.66
CA LEU A 31 -9.85 6.68 3.80
C LEU A 31 -10.59 6.42 5.12
N GLY A 32 -11.92 6.41 5.04
CA GLY A 32 -12.81 6.05 6.16
C GLY A 32 -12.97 4.53 6.36
N GLY A 33 -13.80 4.14 7.32
CA GLY A 33 -13.99 2.72 7.70
C GLY A 33 -14.45 1.79 6.58
N GLY A 34 -15.12 2.30 5.55
CA GLY A 34 -15.49 1.54 4.35
C GLY A 34 -14.28 1.24 3.45
N ALA A 35 -13.40 2.21 3.27
CA ALA A 35 -12.20 2.07 2.45
C ALA A 35 -11.16 1.14 3.11
N LEU A 36 -11.04 1.17 4.43
CA LEU A 36 -10.11 0.30 5.16
C LEU A 36 -10.38 -1.19 4.98
N ARG A 37 -11.63 -1.59 4.68
CA ARG A 37 -11.97 -2.98 4.36
C ARG A 37 -11.46 -3.45 3.00
N ALA A 38 -11.13 -2.50 2.11
CA ALA A 38 -10.60 -2.77 0.78
C ALA A 38 -9.07 -2.72 0.73
N VAL A 39 -8.41 -2.35 1.84
CA VAL A 39 -6.96 -2.39 1.97
C VAL A 39 -6.55 -3.82 2.30
N ASP A 40 -5.58 -4.35 1.56
CA ASP A 40 -4.99 -5.66 1.85
C ASP A 40 -3.90 -5.48 2.93
N PHE A 41 -2.92 -4.61 2.65
CA PHE A 41 -1.89 -4.20 3.60
C PHE A 41 -1.27 -2.85 3.22
N TYR A 42 -0.36 -2.37 4.06
CA TYR A 42 0.47 -1.20 3.76
C TYR A 42 1.95 -1.51 4.01
N ALA A 43 2.82 -0.75 3.37
CA ALA A 43 4.26 -0.76 3.61
C ALA A 43 4.74 0.66 3.92
N GLU A 44 5.84 0.76 4.67
CA GLU A 44 6.50 2.05 4.91
C GLU A 44 7.32 2.46 3.69
N ASN A 45 7.41 3.77 3.46
CA ASN A 45 8.05 4.42 2.31
C ASN A 45 7.32 4.14 0.98
N SER A 46 7.87 4.68 -0.11
CA SER A 46 7.41 4.35 -1.47
C SER A 46 7.91 2.95 -1.83
N ASP A 47 7.13 1.95 -1.45
CA ASP A 47 7.45 0.56 -1.68
C ASP A 47 6.97 0.13 -3.08
N ASN A 48 7.82 -0.60 -3.79
CA ASN A 48 7.54 -1.20 -5.09
C ASN A 48 7.89 -2.70 -5.07
N ASP A 49 7.93 -3.30 -3.88
CA ASP A 49 8.39 -4.67 -3.65
C ASP A 49 7.26 -5.68 -3.77
N TYR A 50 6.04 -5.25 -4.10
CA TYR A 50 4.91 -6.12 -4.36
C TYR A 50 4.31 -5.84 -5.73
N VAL A 51 3.93 -6.91 -6.42
CA VAL A 51 3.26 -6.89 -7.72
C VAL A 51 1.94 -7.63 -7.59
N TRP A 52 0.89 -7.08 -8.22
CA TRP A 52 -0.42 -7.71 -8.22
C TRP A 52 -0.46 -8.90 -9.17
N ASN A 53 -0.74 -10.09 -8.64
CA ASN A 53 -1.01 -11.28 -9.43
C ASN A 53 -2.51 -11.35 -9.77
N LYS A 54 -2.85 -10.98 -11.01
CA LYS A 54 -4.24 -10.96 -11.51
C LYS A 54 -4.91 -12.34 -11.54
N GLN A 55 -4.15 -13.43 -11.66
CA GLN A 55 -4.71 -14.78 -11.72
C GLN A 55 -5.11 -15.29 -10.34
N LYS A 56 -4.29 -14.97 -9.33
CA LYS A 56 -4.50 -15.39 -7.94
C LYS A 56 -5.28 -14.37 -7.11
N HIS A 57 -5.49 -13.17 -7.64
CA HIS A 57 -6.08 -12.04 -6.93
C HIS A 57 -5.37 -11.75 -5.60
N ASN A 58 -4.05 -11.71 -5.62
CA ASN A 58 -3.23 -11.40 -4.45
C ASN A 58 -1.95 -10.64 -4.82
N TRP A 59 -1.28 -10.09 -3.81
CA TRP A 59 0.05 -9.49 -3.96
C TRP A 59 1.16 -10.53 -3.79
N GLU A 60 2.14 -10.50 -4.67
CA GLU A 60 3.35 -11.32 -4.59
C GLU A 60 4.57 -10.42 -4.46
N LYS A 61 5.53 -10.83 -3.62
CA LYS A 61 6.77 -10.07 -3.42
C LYS A 61 7.63 -10.16 -4.69
N ASN A 62 8.10 -9.01 -5.17
CA ASN A 62 8.99 -8.90 -6.30
C ASN A 62 10.44 -9.12 -5.87
N TYR A 63 10.93 -10.35 -6.04
CA TYR A 63 12.29 -10.73 -5.65
C TYR A 63 13.38 -10.25 -6.63
N GLU A 64 13.01 -9.77 -7.82
CA GLU A 64 13.97 -9.36 -8.87
C GLU A 64 14.73 -8.06 -8.54
N LYS A 65 14.29 -7.32 -7.53
CA LYS A 65 14.94 -6.06 -7.10
C LYS A 65 16.24 -6.23 -6.31
N ASN A 66 16.60 -7.44 -5.89
CA ASN A 66 17.81 -7.66 -5.07
C ASN A 66 19.07 -7.99 -5.90
N ILE A 67 19.03 -7.82 -7.23
CA ILE A 67 20.15 -8.17 -8.13
C ILE A 67 20.61 -6.96 -8.97
N SER A 68 20.57 -5.74 -8.43
CA SER A 68 21.19 -4.57 -9.08
C SER A 68 22.11 -3.79 -8.16
#